data_AF-A0A2V9T5Z6-F1
#
_entry.id   AF-A0A2V9T5Z6-F1
#
_cell.length_a   1.000
_cell.length_b   1.000
_cell.length_c   1.000
_cell.angle_alpha   90.00
_cell.angle_beta   90.00
_cell.angle_gamma   90.00
#
_symmetry.space_group_name_H-M   'P 1'
#
loop_
_entity.id
_entity.type
_entity.pdbx_description
1 polymer ?
#
loop_
_entity_poly.entity_id
_entity_poly.type
_entity_poly.pdbx_seq_one_letter_code
_entity_poly.pdbx_strand_id
1 'polypeptide(L)'
;MKLRITGLFALSTAVLVLGMITTASGGDRSALEDALKSKYEFTKTGIDRVRITQPGTVLVIQKEGISGDLSSDMSFLNNKVRDGQVAQAGGFGAMMQGKKTSRDLKVGDKVYLFKIEAKDDQVRYFIITCDTYDVNVHGSTRQTRYKALLSFELGKDFLETANADSVKKVVDTVIAPEAEVKAANTKSVELGQTPEQVEAILGRPDKTVNLGTKKFYVYKDMKIVFVDDKVADVQ
;
A
#
# COMPACT_ATOMS: atom_id res chain seq x y z
N MET A 1 9.64 53.51 53.16
CA MET A 1 8.62 54.48 52.70
C MET A 1 7.80 53.78 51.60
N LYS A 2 6.57 53.36 51.93
CA LYS A 2 5.64 52.71 50.99
C LYS A 2 4.96 53.80 50.16
N LEU A 3 4.87 53.64 48.84
CA LEU A 3 3.86 54.33 48.04
C LEU A 3 3.37 53.42 46.92
N ARG A 4 2.07 53.10 46.97
CA ARG A 4 1.27 52.48 45.91
C ARG A 4 0.82 53.59 44.96
N ILE A 5 0.90 53.37 43.65
CA ILE A 5 0.02 54.03 42.67
C ILE A 5 -0.38 53.01 41.60
N THR A 6 -1.69 52.80 41.50
CA THR A 6 -2.44 52.04 40.49
C THR A 6 -2.65 52.91 39.25
N GLY A 7 -2.66 52.36 38.04
CA GLY A 7 -3.09 53.12 36.86
C GLY A 7 -2.85 52.43 35.52
N LEU A 8 -3.90 51.80 35.01
CA LEU A 8 -4.03 51.15 33.71
C LEU A 8 -4.26 52.21 32.62
N PHE A 9 -3.47 52.21 31.53
CA PHE A 9 -3.86 52.80 30.24
C PHE A 9 -3.23 52.00 29.10
N ALA A 10 -4.09 51.39 28.28
CA ALA A 10 -3.72 50.72 27.05
C ALA A 10 -3.57 51.77 25.92
N LEU A 11 -2.53 51.66 25.09
CA LEU A 11 -2.50 52.29 23.79
C LEU A 11 -1.67 51.47 22.79
N SER A 12 -2.41 50.83 21.90
CA SER A 12 -2.08 50.36 20.54
C SER A 12 -0.72 50.79 19.96
N THR A 13 0.09 49.81 19.56
CA THR A 13 1.09 49.98 18.50
C THR A 13 0.97 48.84 17.48
N ALA A 14 0.79 49.24 16.22
CA ALA A 14 0.53 48.40 15.07
C ALA A 14 1.70 47.45 14.76
N VAL A 15 1.38 46.17 14.55
CA VAL A 15 2.31 45.19 13.98
C VAL A 15 2.29 45.36 12.47
N LEU A 16 3.37 45.91 11.92
CA LEU A 16 3.65 45.91 10.49
C LEU A 16 4.02 44.48 10.07
N VAL A 17 3.08 43.72 9.52
CA VAL A 17 3.35 42.41 8.92
C VAL A 17 4.00 42.67 7.56
N LEU A 18 5.32 42.61 7.51
CA LEU A 18 6.08 42.54 6.27
C LEU A 18 5.79 41.17 5.63
N GLY A 19 4.90 41.16 4.64
CA GLY A 19 4.62 39.98 3.83
C GLY A 19 5.88 39.56 3.09
N MET A 20 6.60 38.58 3.62
CA MET A 20 7.61 37.85 2.85
C MET A 20 6.87 37.05 1.79
N ILE A 21 6.86 37.56 0.57
CA ILE A 21 6.55 36.77 -0.62
C ILE A 21 7.66 35.73 -0.73
N THR A 22 7.39 34.52 -0.24
CA THR A 22 8.22 33.37 -0.55
C THR A 22 7.99 33.05 -2.02
N THR A 23 8.98 33.32 -2.85
CA THR A 23 9.03 32.77 -4.20
C THR A 23 9.21 31.26 -4.07
N ALA A 24 8.11 30.51 -4.19
CA ALA A 24 8.12 29.06 -4.27
C ALA A 24 8.90 28.63 -5.53
N SER A 25 10.14 28.21 -5.34
CA SER A 25 10.95 27.56 -6.36
C SER A 25 11.00 26.06 -6.07
N GLY A 26 10.42 25.25 -6.97
CA GLY A 26 10.28 23.80 -6.83
C GLY A 26 9.05 23.45 -6.00
N GLY A 27 8.11 22.69 -6.58
CA GLY A 27 6.86 22.35 -5.89
C GLY A 27 7.15 21.50 -4.66
N ASP A 28 7.12 22.10 -3.47
CA ASP A 28 7.33 21.37 -2.23
C ASP A 28 6.22 20.32 -2.07
N ARG A 29 6.55 19.07 -2.37
CA ARG A 29 5.63 17.92 -2.25
C ARG A 29 5.60 17.34 -0.84
N SER A 30 6.24 17.99 0.14
CA SER A 30 6.31 17.53 1.54
C SER A 30 4.94 17.19 2.12
N ALA A 31 3.93 18.05 1.90
CA ALA A 31 2.58 17.82 2.40
C ALA A 31 1.93 16.55 1.82
N LEU A 32 2.09 16.30 0.51
CA LEU A 32 1.60 15.08 -0.13
C LEU A 32 2.38 13.86 0.37
N GLU A 33 3.70 13.98 0.48
CA GLU A 33 4.57 12.93 1.00
C GLU A 33 4.18 12.52 2.43
N ASP A 34 3.97 13.48 3.32
CA ASP A 34 3.58 13.24 4.70
C ASP A 34 2.17 12.68 4.81
N ALA A 35 1.23 13.19 4.00
CA ALA A 35 -0.12 12.62 3.92
C ALA A 35 -0.10 11.16 3.42
N LEU A 36 0.75 10.82 2.45
CA LEU A 36 0.94 9.43 2.01
C LEU A 36 1.59 8.56 3.08
N LYS A 37 2.64 9.07 3.75
CA LYS A 37 3.29 8.36 4.85
C LYS A 37 2.30 8.05 5.98
N SER A 38 1.39 8.96 6.31
CA SER A 38 0.40 8.75 7.37
C SER A 38 -0.56 7.56 7.12
N LYS A 39 -0.63 7.07 5.87
CA LYS A 39 -1.47 5.90 5.51
C LYS A 39 -0.82 4.57 5.87
N TYR A 40 0.46 4.56 6.26
CA TYR A 40 1.22 3.32 6.49
C TYR A 40 2.05 3.38 7.77
N GLU A 41 2.18 2.23 8.42
CA GLU A 41 3.21 2.01 9.41
C GLU A 41 4.51 1.60 8.72
N PHE A 42 5.56 2.42 8.86
CA PHE A 42 6.84 2.15 8.19
C PHE A 42 7.66 1.09 8.92
N THR A 43 8.24 0.20 8.12
CA THR A 43 9.15 -0.84 8.59
C THR A 43 10.53 -0.25 8.85
N LYS A 44 11.13 -0.63 9.97
CA LYS A 44 12.55 -0.33 10.27
C LYS A 44 13.41 -1.56 10.03
N THR A 45 14.60 -1.34 9.50
CA THR A 45 15.55 -2.40 9.19
C THR A 45 16.88 -2.19 9.92
N GLY A 46 17.66 -3.26 10.04
CA GLY A 46 19.09 -3.15 10.28
C GLY A 46 19.82 -2.47 9.12
N ILE A 47 21.09 -2.14 9.31
CA ILE A 47 21.94 -1.49 8.29
C ILE A 47 22.03 -2.36 7.02
N ASP A 48 22.10 -3.68 7.20
CA ASP A 48 22.15 -4.68 6.12
C ASP A 48 20.82 -4.90 5.38
N ARG A 49 19.72 -4.32 5.92
CA ARG A 49 18.34 -4.50 5.47
C ARG A 49 17.85 -5.95 5.42
N VAL A 50 18.65 -6.91 5.88
CA VAL A 50 18.24 -8.32 6.02
C VAL A 50 17.39 -8.47 7.28
N ARG A 51 17.82 -7.84 8.37
CA ARG A 51 17.08 -7.86 9.63
C ARG A 51 15.98 -6.80 9.63
N ILE A 52 14.74 -7.21 9.89
CA ILE A 52 13.64 -6.31 10.20
C ILE A 52 13.66 -6.06 11.72
N THR A 53 13.82 -4.81 12.13
CA THR A 53 13.89 -4.42 13.55
C THR A 53 12.53 -3.96 14.08
N GLN A 54 11.66 -3.48 13.20
CA GLN A 54 10.26 -3.18 13.50
C GLN A 54 9.44 -3.50 12.23
N PRO A 55 8.57 -4.52 12.25
CA PRO A 55 7.61 -4.74 11.18
C PRO A 55 6.66 -3.55 11.05
N GLY A 56 6.32 -3.18 9.80
CA GLY A 56 5.30 -2.18 9.50
C GLY A 56 4.12 -2.80 8.76
N THR A 57 3.35 -1.97 8.06
CA THR A 57 2.24 -2.42 7.23
C THR A 57 2.72 -3.42 6.18
N VAL A 58 2.08 -4.58 6.13
CA VAL A 58 2.27 -5.57 5.07
C VAL A 58 1.46 -5.14 3.85
N LEU A 59 2.14 -4.98 2.72
CA LEU A 59 1.56 -4.76 1.41
C LEU A 59 1.65 -6.05 0.59
N VAL A 60 0.68 -6.26 -0.29
CA VAL A 60 0.59 -7.41 -1.19
C VAL A 60 0.75 -6.91 -2.62
N ILE A 61 1.66 -7.54 -3.36
CA ILE A 61 1.86 -7.28 -4.78
C ILE A 61 0.60 -7.67 -5.57
N GLN A 62 0.05 -6.73 -6.33
CA GLN A 62 -1.17 -6.89 -7.15
C GLN A 62 -0.86 -7.03 -8.65
N LYS A 63 0.36 -6.69 -9.08
CA LYS A 63 0.79 -6.75 -10.49
C LYS A 63 2.13 -7.44 -10.63
N GLU A 64 2.25 -8.20 -11.71
CA GLU A 64 3.52 -8.78 -12.15
C GLU A 64 4.44 -7.69 -12.72
N GLY A 65 5.68 -8.09 -13.03
CA GLY A 65 6.69 -7.20 -13.61
C GLY A 65 7.48 -6.41 -12.57
N ILE A 66 7.35 -6.68 -11.29
CA ILE A 66 8.22 -6.05 -10.28
C ILE A 66 9.44 -6.94 -10.09
N SER A 67 10.64 -6.35 -10.09
CA SER A 67 11.87 -7.07 -9.78
C SER A 67 12.67 -6.35 -8.69
N GLY A 68 13.23 -7.15 -7.79
CA GLY A 68 14.00 -6.70 -6.64
C GLY A 68 15.48 -7.05 -6.73
N ASP A 69 16.31 -6.16 -6.21
CA ASP A 69 17.72 -6.41 -5.90
C ASP A 69 17.87 -7.11 -4.54
N LEU A 70 19.02 -7.73 -4.27
CA LEU A 70 19.33 -8.22 -2.93
C LEU A 70 19.34 -7.08 -1.92
N SER A 71 18.96 -7.35 -0.67
CA SER A 71 18.93 -6.34 0.38
C SER A 71 20.30 -5.72 0.66
N SER A 72 21.37 -6.49 0.43
CA SER A 72 22.77 -6.08 0.54
C SER A 72 23.26 -5.16 -0.58
N ASP A 73 22.54 -5.10 -1.72
CA ASP A 73 22.96 -4.26 -2.84
C ASP A 73 22.79 -2.78 -2.50
N MET A 74 23.76 -1.95 -2.88
CA MET A 74 23.69 -0.51 -2.64
C MET A 74 22.61 0.18 -3.49
N SER A 75 22.28 -0.36 -4.67
CA SER A 75 21.27 0.17 -5.59
C SER A 75 19.88 -0.38 -5.34
N PHE A 76 18.88 0.25 -5.96
CA PHE A 76 17.56 -0.33 -6.14
C PHE A 76 17.29 -0.52 -7.63
N LEU A 77 16.78 -1.68 -8.01
CA LEU A 77 16.07 -1.82 -9.27
C LEU A 77 14.83 -0.93 -9.23
N ASN A 78 14.78 0.00 -10.18
CA ASN A 78 13.70 0.93 -10.33
C ASN A 78 12.64 0.35 -11.28
N ASN A 79 11.48 0.07 -10.71
CA ASN A 79 10.31 -0.45 -11.39
C ASN A 79 9.38 0.73 -11.67
N LYS A 80 9.39 1.21 -12.92
CA LYS A 80 8.56 2.32 -13.33
C LYS A 80 7.13 1.86 -13.52
N VAL A 81 6.18 2.58 -12.93
CA VAL A 81 4.75 2.33 -13.09
C VAL A 81 4.15 3.48 -13.89
N ARG A 82 3.51 3.14 -15.00
CA ARG A 82 2.75 4.06 -15.87
C ARG A 82 1.39 3.46 -16.13
N ASP A 83 0.33 4.24 -15.95
CA ASP A 83 -1.05 3.80 -16.20
C ASP A 83 -1.40 2.47 -15.48
N GLY A 84 -0.88 2.28 -14.26
CA GLY A 84 -1.09 1.05 -13.46
C GLY A 84 -0.34 -0.19 -13.97
N GLN A 85 0.53 -0.05 -14.97
CA GLN A 85 1.37 -1.12 -15.51
C GLN A 85 2.84 -0.90 -15.15
N VAL A 86 3.55 -1.99 -14.88
CA VAL A 86 5.00 -1.93 -14.63
C VAL A 86 5.74 -1.93 -15.97
N ALA A 87 6.17 -0.74 -16.39
CA ALA A 87 6.77 -0.50 -17.70
C ALA A 87 8.26 -0.88 -17.78
N GLN A 88 8.96 -0.93 -16.64
CA GLN A 88 10.38 -1.27 -16.59
C GLN A 88 10.65 -2.26 -15.43
N ALA A 89 10.30 -3.51 -15.69
CA ALA A 89 10.54 -4.66 -14.83
C ALA A 89 11.98 -5.19 -14.95
N GLY A 90 12.41 -6.01 -13.98
CA GLY A 90 13.62 -6.83 -14.12
C GLY A 90 13.54 -7.89 -15.21
N GLY A 91 14.52 -8.80 -15.23
CA GLY A 91 14.82 -9.63 -16.40
C GLY A 91 15.69 -8.84 -17.39
N PHE A 92 15.11 -8.29 -18.45
CA PHE A 92 15.87 -7.52 -19.47
C PHE A 92 16.44 -6.19 -18.93
N GLY A 93 15.68 -5.45 -18.13
CA GLY A 93 16.16 -4.20 -17.51
C GLY A 93 17.24 -4.44 -16.43
N ALA A 94 17.15 -5.57 -15.72
CA ALA A 94 18.17 -6.03 -14.78
C ALA A 94 19.43 -6.51 -15.52
N MET A 95 19.26 -7.26 -16.62
CA MET A 95 20.33 -7.72 -17.50
C MET A 95 21.10 -6.56 -18.16
N MET A 96 20.38 -5.54 -18.66
CA MET A 96 20.99 -4.30 -19.18
C MET A 96 21.74 -3.51 -18.11
N GLN A 97 21.36 -3.66 -16.83
CA GLN A 97 22.07 -3.10 -15.68
C GLN A 97 23.12 -4.05 -15.07
N GLY A 98 23.39 -5.20 -15.70
CA GLY A 98 24.38 -6.18 -15.26
C GLY A 98 24.04 -6.92 -13.95
N LYS A 99 22.77 -6.90 -13.51
CA LYS A 99 22.31 -7.56 -12.29
C LYS A 99 22.14 -9.07 -12.51
N LYS A 100 22.82 -9.87 -11.69
CA LYS A 100 22.83 -11.35 -11.79
C LYS A 100 22.01 -12.06 -10.71
N THR A 101 21.65 -11.35 -9.66
CA THR A 101 20.98 -11.90 -8.46
C THR A 101 19.64 -11.20 -8.20
N SER A 102 19.00 -10.66 -9.23
CA SER A 102 17.67 -10.07 -9.12
C SER A 102 16.59 -11.15 -9.03
N ARG A 103 15.43 -10.81 -8.47
CA ARG A 103 14.27 -11.69 -8.41
C ARG A 103 13.01 -10.96 -8.80
N ASP A 104 12.23 -11.58 -9.66
CA ASP A 104 10.88 -11.11 -9.98
C ASP A 104 9.92 -11.47 -8.84
N LEU A 105 9.18 -10.46 -8.39
CA LEU A 105 8.12 -10.57 -7.39
C LEU A 105 6.82 -10.94 -8.09
N LYS A 106 6.05 -11.80 -7.46
CA LYS A 106 4.80 -12.34 -7.99
C LYS A 106 3.60 -11.69 -7.33
N VAL A 107 2.46 -11.71 -8.02
CA VAL A 107 1.17 -11.35 -7.41
C VAL A 107 0.95 -12.23 -6.18
N GLY A 108 0.56 -11.61 -5.07
CA GLY A 108 0.40 -12.27 -3.77
C GLY A 108 1.65 -12.24 -2.89
N ASP A 109 2.84 -11.92 -3.43
CA ASP A 109 4.03 -11.74 -2.60
C ASP A 109 3.82 -10.60 -1.61
N LYS A 110 4.31 -10.81 -0.38
CA LYS A 110 4.18 -9.85 0.71
C LYS A 110 5.45 -9.04 0.88
N VAL A 111 5.27 -7.73 0.99
CA VAL A 111 6.35 -6.77 1.14
C VAL A 111 6.05 -5.76 2.23
N TYR A 112 7.09 -5.34 2.91
CA TYR A 112 7.09 -4.21 3.82
C TYR A 112 7.45 -2.92 3.08
N LEU A 113 6.88 -1.81 3.53
CA LEU A 113 7.22 -0.46 3.10
C LEU A 113 8.17 0.19 4.12
N PHE A 114 9.32 0.70 3.67
CA PHE A 114 10.27 1.37 4.57
C PHE A 114 10.63 2.81 4.14
N LYS A 115 10.19 3.25 2.95
CA LYS A 115 10.32 4.66 2.53
C LYS A 115 9.30 5.04 1.46
N ILE A 116 8.75 6.25 1.57
CA ILE A 116 8.03 6.95 0.50
C ILE A 116 8.78 8.25 0.22
N GLU A 117 8.83 8.65 -1.06
CA GLU A 117 9.26 9.99 -1.47
C GLU A 117 8.33 10.53 -2.56
N ALA A 118 7.86 11.77 -2.42
CA ALA A 118 7.11 12.45 -3.46
C ALA A 118 8.03 13.40 -4.26
N LYS A 119 7.89 13.39 -5.58
CA LYS A 119 8.59 14.28 -6.50
C LYS A 119 7.60 15.04 -7.37
N ASP A 120 8.11 15.96 -8.18
CA ASP A 120 7.32 16.81 -9.06
C ASP A 120 6.40 16.04 -10.01
N ASP A 121 6.86 14.91 -10.56
CA ASP A 121 6.19 14.12 -11.60
C ASP A 121 5.97 12.65 -11.22
N GLN A 122 6.43 12.23 -10.04
CA GLN A 122 6.33 10.84 -9.60
C GLN A 122 6.28 10.68 -8.08
N VAL A 123 5.76 9.55 -7.63
CA VAL A 123 5.85 9.12 -6.22
C VAL A 123 6.60 7.80 -6.15
N ARG A 124 7.55 7.71 -5.21
CA ARG A 124 8.46 6.56 -5.06
C ARG A 124 8.13 5.78 -3.79
N TYR A 125 7.96 4.47 -3.93
CA TYR A 125 7.78 3.53 -2.82
C TYR A 125 8.96 2.56 -2.78
N PHE A 126 9.60 2.45 -1.61
CA PHE A 126 10.70 1.52 -1.40
C PHE A 126 10.24 0.35 -0.55
N ILE A 127 10.22 -0.83 -1.16
CA ILE A 127 9.66 -2.04 -0.59
C ILE A 127 10.75 -3.09 -0.35
N ILE A 128 10.49 -3.98 0.61
CA ILE A 128 11.35 -5.12 0.92
C ILE A 128 10.51 -6.36 1.23
N THR A 129 10.91 -7.54 0.77
CA THR A 129 10.15 -8.78 0.98
C THR A 129 9.96 -9.09 2.46
N CYS A 130 8.77 -9.57 2.83
CA CYS A 130 8.46 -10.03 4.19
C CYS A 130 9.18 -11.33 4.56
N ASP A 131 9.52 -12.15 3.56
CA ASP A 131 10.28 -13.39 3.73
C ASP A 131 11.74 -13.23 3.32
N THR A 132 12.58 -14.13 3.84
CA THR A 132 13.96 -14.35 3.39
C THR A 132 14.00 -15.50 2.38
N TYR A 133 15.02 -15.47 1.54
CA TYR A 133 15.26 -16.47 0.51
C TYR A 133 16.71 -16.91 0.56
N ASP A 134 16.93 -18.19 0.30
CA ASP A 134 18.27 -18.73 0.09
C ASP A 134 18.80 -18.23 -1.26
N VAL A 135 19.94 -17.54 -1.23
CA VAL A 135 20.61 -17.02 -2.43
C VAL A 135 22.05 -17.49 -2.42
N ASN A 136 22.46 -18.14 -3.50
CA ASN A 136 23.86 -18.51 -3.71
C ASN A 136 24.62 -17.33 -4.32
N VAL A 137 25.66 -16.86 -3.62
CA VAL A 137 26.56 -15.81 -4.09
C VAL A 137 27.99 -16.30 -3.96
N HIS A 138 28.67 -16.43 -5.10
CA HIS A 138 30.04 -16.94 -5.19
C HIS A 138 30.24 -18.31 -4.50
N GLY A 139 29.28 -19.23 -4.65
CA GLY A 139 29.37 -20.57 -4.07
C GLY A 139 28.95 -20.66 -2.60
N SER A 140 28.60 -19.55 -1.95
CA SER A 140 28.07 -19.52 -0.59
C SER A 140 26.57 -19.22 -0.58
N THR A 141 25.80 -20.03 0.15
CA THR A 141 24.36 -19.82 0.33
C THR A 141 24.11 -18.96 1.55
N ARG A 142 23.32 -17.89 1.36
CA ARG A 142 22.92 -16.97 2.44
C ARG A 142 21.44 -16.66 2.37
N GLN A 143 20.80 -16.59 3.53
CA GLN A 143 19.43 -16.06 3.63
C GLN A 143 19.44 -14.54 3.56
N THR A 144 18.68 -14.00 2.62
CA THR A 144 18.60 -12.56 2.38
C THR A 144 17.22 -12.18 1.88
N ARG A 145 16.96 -10.88 1.76
CA ARG A 145 15.69 -10.32 1.28
C ARG A 145 15.89 -9.69 -0.08
N TYR A 146 14.79 -9.48 -0.80
CA TYR A 146 14.79 -8.65 -1.99
C TYR A 146 14.16 -7.30 -1.69
N LYS A 147 14.71 -6.24 -2.28
CA LYS A 147 14.20 -4.87 -2.16
C LYS A 147 14.03 -4.25 -3.54
N ALA A 148 12.99 -3.46 -3.70
CA ALA A 148 12.65 -2.82 -4.95
C ALA A 148 12.27 -1.36 -4.73
N LEU A 149 12.52 -0.54 -5.75
CA LEU A 149 11.97 0.80 -5.86
C LEU A 149 10.83 0.76 -6.87
N LEU A 150 9.64 1.21 -6.49
CA LEU A 150 8.53 1.46 -7.40
C LEU A 150 8.45 2.98 -7.63
N SER A 151 8.59 3.42 -8.88
CA SER A 151 8.40 4.83 -9.26
C SER A 151 7.10 4.97 -10.04
N PHE A 152 6.05 5.47 -9.38
CA PHE A 152 4.78 5.79 -10.02
C PHE A 152 4.93 7.12 -10.76
N GLU A 153 5.15 7.05 -12.07
CA GLU A 153 5.28 8.22 -12.96
C GLU A 153 3.86 8.73 -13.28
N LEU A 154 3.37 9.65 -12.45
CA LEU A 154 1.97 10.13 -12.47
C LEU A 154 1.79 11.41 -13.28
N GLY A 155 2.89 12.08 -13.63
CA GLY A 155 2.87 13.35 -14.36
C GLY A 155 2.64 14.55 -13.45
N LYS A 156 3.16 15.71 -13.86
CA LYS A 156 3.09 16.95 -13.08
C LYS A 156 1.65 17.43 -12.94
N ASP A 157 0.92 17.45 -14.05
CA ASP A 157 -0.47 17.94 -14.14
C ASP A 157 -1.40 17.21 -13.17
N PHE A 158 -1.30 15.87 -13.09
CA PHE A 158 -2.07 15.09 -12.11
C PHE A 158 -1.65 15.46 -10.69
N LEU A 159 -0.34 15.46 -10.43
CA LEU A 159 0.16 15.70 -9.09
C LEU A 159 -0.13 17.12 -8.58
N GLU A 160 -0.27 18.13 -9.45
CA GLU A 160 -0.64 19.50 -9.04
C GLU A 160 -1.97 19.56 -8.26
N THR A 161 -2.91 18.66 -8.57
CA THR A 161 -4.25 18.64 -7.96
C THR A 161 -4.52 17.38 -7.13
N ALA A 162 -3.68 16.34 -7.26
CA ALA A 162 -3.87 15.08 -6.55
C ALA A 162 -3.66 15.22 -5.04
N ASN A 163 -4.51 14.53 -4.28
CA ASN A 163 -4.33 14.30 -2.84
C ASN A 163 -3.83 12.87 -2.57
N ALA A 164 -3.51 12.59 -1.31
CA ALA A 164 -2.98 11.29 -0.90
C ALA A 164 -3.92 10.12 -1.26
N ASP A 165 -5.24 10.29 -1.19
CA ASP A 165 -6.19 9.23 -1.52
C ASP A 165 -6.23 8.93 -3.02
N SER A 166 -6.12 9.96 -3.86
CA SER A 166 -6.09 9.81 -5.32
C SER A 166 -4.81 9.10 -5.77
N VAL A 167 -3.67 9.46 -5.18
CA VAL A 167 -2.39 8.76 -5.41
C VAL A 167 -2.47 7.33 -4.88
N LYS A 168 -2.99 7.12 -3.66
CA LYS A 168 -3.13 5.79 -3.05
C LYS A 168 -3.94 4.86 -3.95
N LYS A 169 -5.05 5.32 -4.54
CA LYS A 169 -5.84 4.53 -5.50
C LYS A 169 -5.01 3.99 -6.66
N VAL A 170 -4.08 4.80 -7.20
CA VAL A 170 -3.18 4.33 -8.28
C VAL A 170 -2.15 3.34 -7.72
N VAL A 171 -1.57 3.63 -6.55
CA VAL A 171 -0.61 2.74 -5.89
C VAL A 171 -1.21 1.37 -5.58
N ASP A 172 -2.44 1.33 -5.06
CA ASP A 172 -3.18 0.11 -4.69
C ASP A 172 -3.39 -0.83 -5.89
N THR A 173 -3.35 -0.32 -7.13
CA THR A 173 -3.42 -1.17 -8.33
C THR A 173 -2.19 -2.06 -8.51
N VAL A 174 -1.06 -1.72 -7.86
CA VAL A 174 0.24 -2.41 -7.97
C VAL A 174 0.66 -3.03 -6.64
N ILE A 175 0.49 -2.31 -5.53
CA ILE A 175 0.77 -2.76 -4.16
C ILE A 175 -0.32 -2.22 -3.22
N ALA A 176 -1.04 -3.11 -2.54
CA ALA A 176 -2.13 -2.73 -1.65
C ALA A 176 -1.94 -3.32 -0.25
N PRO A 177 -2.41 -2.66 0.83
CA PRO A 177 -2.36 -3.24 2.18
C PRO A 177 -3.03 -4.61 2.26
N GLU A 178 -2.39 -5.58 2.94
CA GLU A 178 -2.90 -6.95 3.05
C GLU A 178 -4.33 -6.98 3.63
N ALA A 179 -4.60 -6.10 4.61
CA ALA A 179 -5.93 -5.99 5.20
C ALA A 179 -7.00 -5.55 4.18
N GLU A 180 -6.67 -4.62 3.29
CA GLU A 180 -7.58 -4.13 2.25
C GLU A 180 -7.78 -5.18 1.16
N VAL A 181 -6.72 -5.90 0.77
CA VAL A 181 -6.80 -7.01 -0.19
C VAL A 181 -7.64 -8.15 0.37
N LYS A 182 -7.51 -8.44 1.66
CA LYS A 182 -8.38 -9.42 2.34
C LYS A 182 -9.82 -8.93 2.36
N ALA A 183 -10.08 -7.69 2.77
CA ALA A 183 -11.42 -7.12 2.84
C ALA A 183 -12.11 -7.10 1.46
N ALA A 184 -11.38 -6.80 0.39
CA ALA A 184 -11.90 -6.81 -0.98
C ALA A 184 -12.25 -8.22 -1.48
N ASN A 185 -11.60 -9.25 -0.94
CA ASN A 185 -11.83 -10.65 -1.30
C ASN A 185 -12.72 -11.41 -0.29
N THR A 186 -13.04 -10.82 0.86
CA THR A 186 -14.01 -11.40 1.80
C THR A 186 -15.41 -11.18 1.26
N LYS A 187 -16.08 -12.30 0.99
CA LYS A 187 -17.49 -12.35 0.63
C LYS A 187 -18.30 -12.51 1.91
N SER A 188 -19.21 -11.59 2.21
CA SER A 188 -20.08 -11.65 3.38
C SER A 188 -21.51 -12.02 2.99
N VAL A 189 -22.15 -12.83 3.81
CA VAL A 189 -23.58 -13.12 3.72
C VAL A 189 -24.26 -12.54 4.96
N GLU A 190 -25.41 -11.90 4.75
CA GLU A 190 -26.17 -11.25 5.81
C GLU A 190 -27.59 -11.82 5.92
N LEU A 191 -28.18 -11.74 7.11
CA LEU A 191 -29.56 -12.13 7.34
C LEU A 191 -30.50 -11.36 6.39
N GLY A 192 -31.49 -12.07 5.85
CA GLY A 192 -32.49 -11.49 4.95
C GLY A 192 -32.15 -11.50 3.46
N GLN A 193 -30.92 -11.84 3.06
CA GLN A 193 -30.53 -11.92 1.64
C GLN A 193 -31.29 -13.04 0.89
N THR A 194 -31.56 -12.86 -0.39
CA THR A 194 -32.20 -13.91 -1.21
C THR A 194 -31.17 -14.93 -1.72
N PRO A 195 -31.59 -16.13 -2.15
CA PRO A 195 -30.70 -17.11 -2.76
C PRO A 195 -29.89 -16.55 -3.94
N GLU A 196 -30.49 -15.70 -4.77
CA GLU A 196 -29.81 -15.07 -5.91
C GLU A 196 -28.73 -14.08 -5.47
N GLN A 197 -28.98 -13.32 -4.40
CA GLN A 197 -27.99 -12.41 -3.83
C GLN A 197 -26.82 -13.19 -3.23
N VAL A 198 -27.12 -14.30 -2.55
CA VAL A 198 -26.08 -15.19 -2.02
C VAL A 198 -25.27 -15.83 -3.15
N GLU A 199 -25.91 -16.29 -4.23
CA GLU A 199 -25.21 -16.82 -5.40
C GLU A 199 -24.36 -15.77 -6.12
N ALA A 200 -24.82 -14.52 -6.18
CA ALA A 200 -24.03 -13.43 -6.74
C ALA A 200 -22.77 -13.15 -5.93
N ILE A 201 -22.84 -13.31 -4.60
CA ILE A 201 -21.72 -13.08 -3.68
C ILE A 201 -20.78 -14.30 -3.66
N LEU A 202 -21.29 -15.48 -3.34
CA LEU A 202 -20.49 -16.69 -3.10
C LEU A 202 -20.24 -17.54 -4.35
N GLY A 203 -21.04 -17.36 -5.40
CA GLY A 203 -21.12 -18.30 -6.52
C GLY A 203 -22.17 -19.38 -6.27
N ARG A 204 -22.28 -20.35 -7.17
CA ARG A 204 -23.24 -21.45 -7.00
C ARG A 204 -22.78 -22.40 -5.88
N PRO A 205 -23.71 -22.92 -5.05
CA PRO A 205 -23.36 -23.89 -4.02
C PRO A 205 -22.97 -25.25 -4.60
N ASP A 206 -22.20 -26.02 -3.82
CA ASP A 206 -21.85 -27.40 -4.17
C ASP A 206 -23.08 -28.32 -4.15
N LYS A 207 -24.00 -28.06 -3.20
CA LYS A 207 -25.29 -28.76 -3.11
C LYS A 207 -26.41 -27.82 -2.69
N THR A 208 -27.58 -28.02 -3.30
CA THR A 208 -28.82 -27.35 -2.91
C THR A 208 -29.80 -28.38 -2.40
N VAL A 209 -30.39 -28.13 -1.22
CA VAL A 209 -31.48 -28.92 -0.66
C VAL A 209 -32.70 -28.01 -0.51
N ASN A 210 -33.79 -28.33 -1.18
CA ASN A 210 -35.03 -27.55 -1.15
C ASN A 210 -36.15 -28.37 -0.48
N LEU A 211 -36.67 -27.88 0.65
CA LEU A 211 -37.75 -28.49 1.42
C LEU A 211 -39.03 -27.64 1.39
N GLY A 212 -39.22 -26.80 0.36
CA GLY A 212 -40.34 -25.87 0.27
C GLY A 212 -40.02 -24.55 0.98
N THR A 213 -40.61 -24.33 2.15
CA THR A 213 -40.42 -23.12 2.97
C THR A 213 -38.98 -22.93 3.45
N LYS A 214 -38.20 -24.03 3.51
CA LYS A 214 -36.80 -24.02 3.93
C LYS A 214 -35.89 -24.51 2.81
N LYS A 215 -34.82 -23.78 2.53
CA LYS A 215 -33.78 -24.18 1.57
C LYS A 215 -32.41 -24.16 2.23
N PHE A 216 -31.50 -24.97 1.72
CA PHE A 216 -30.11 -25.03 2.18
C PHE A 216 -29.18 -24.95 1.00
N TYR A 217 -28.24 -24.02 1.04
CA TYR A 217 -27.09 -23.97 0.14
C TYR A 217 -25.87 -24.45 0.92
N VAL A 218 -25.25 -25.53 0.44
CA VAL A 218 -24.06 -26.11 1.04
C VAL A 218 -22.87 -25.75 0.17
N TYR A 219 -21.92 -25.03 0.76
CA TYR A 219 -20.58 -24.77 0.22
C TYR A 219 -19.57 -25.61 0.98
N LYS A 220 -18.33 -25.67 0.48
CA LYS A 220 -17.22 -26.45 1.05
C LYS A 220 -17.02 -26.27 2.56
N ASP A 221 -17.21 -25.05 3.07
CA ASP A 221 -16.91 -24.65 4.45
C ASP A 221 -18.11 -24.05 5.21
N MET A 222 -19.30 -23.98 4.60
CA MET A 222 -20.50 -23.42 5.24
C MET A 222 -21.81 -23.95 4.65
N LYS A 223 -22.87 -23.90 5.43
CA LYS A 223 -24.25 -24.14 5.01
C LYS A 223 -25.11 -22.91 5.31
N ILE A 224 -25.70 -22.34 4.28
CA ILE A 224 -26.62 -21.22 4.39
C ILE A 224 -28.04 -21.77 4.44
N VAL A 225 -28.80 -21.36 5.45
CA VAL A 225 -30.20 -21.73 5.66
C VAL A 225 -31.07 -20.57 5.20
N PHE A 226 -32.02 -20.87 4.33
CA PHE A 226 -33.06 -19.93 3.93
C PHE A 226 -34.40 -20.37 4.51
N VAL A 227 -35.17 -19.41 5.00
CA VAL A 227 -36.58 -19.57 5.37
C VAL A 227 -37.36 -18.48 4.63
N ASP A 228 -38.44 -18.85 3.95
CA ASP A 228 -39.23 -17.92 3.12
C ASP A 228 -38.37 -17.15 2.09
N ASP A 229 -37.47 -17.87 1.42
CA ASP A 229 -36.52 -17.34 0.43
C ASP A 229 -35.59 -16.22 0.93
N LYS A 230 -35.31 -16.21 2.24
CA LYS A 230 -34.36 -15.29 2.85
C LYS A 230 -33.39 -16.00 3.78
N VAL A 231 -32.14 -15.56 3.80
CA VAL A 231 -31.12 -16.07 4.73
C VAL A 231 -31.63 -15.90 6.15
N ALA A 232 -31.75 -17.01 6.85
CA ALA A 232 -32.19 -17.09 8.24
C ALA A 232 -31.07 -17.54 9.17
N ASP A 233 -30.07 -18.25 8.67
CA ASP A 233 -28.95 -18.76 9.46
C ASP A 233 -27.75 -19.17 8.58
N VAL A 234 -26.55 -19.23 9.16
CA VAL A 234 -25.31 -19.73 8.54
C VAL A 234 -24.61 -20.67 9.52
N GLN A 235 -24.29 -21.89 9.08
CA GLN A 235 -23.76 -22.98 9.91
C GLN A 235 -22.49 -23.58 9.34
#